data_AF-A0A8H6LMR6-F1
#
_entry.id   AF-A0A8H6LMR6-F1
#
_cell.length_a   1.000
_cell.length_b   1.000
_cell.length_c   1.000
_cell.angle_alpha   90.00
_cell.angle_beta   90.00
_cell.angle_gamma   90.00
#
_symmetry.space_group_name_H-M   'P 1'
#
loop_
_entity.id
_entity.type
_entity.pdbx_description
1 polymer ?
#
loop_
_entity_poly.entity_id
_entity_poly.type
_entity_poly.pdbx_seq_one_letter_code
_entity_poly.pdbx_strand_id
1 'polypeptide(L)'
;MDGLGIVANIAAVLDLSAKVATLCFQYSTTVASARGDIKRLQSHVSGLAVALRAGKQLVEGPNSRPLVASRELAASLQVCTDELRRVHDKLDPGTGNEAMHRFGLRALK
;
A
#
# COMPACT_ATOMS: atom_id res chain seq x y z
N MET A 1 13.39 17.15 0.62
CA MET A 1 12.04 16.69 0.31
C MET A 1 11.09 17.83 0.56
N ASP A 2 10.85 18.55 -0.50
CA ASP A 2 9.86 19.60 -0.69
C ASP A 2 8.45 18.98 -0.76
N GLY A 3 7.42 19.80 -0.52
CA GLY A 3 6.03 19.33 -0.34
C GLY A 3 5.52 18.44 -1.47
N LEU A 4 6.00 18.66 -2.70
CA LEU A 4 5.67 17.85 -3.88
C LEU A 4 6.12 16.39 -3.76
N GLY A 5 7.31 16.15 -3.20
CA GLY A 5 7.81 14.78 -2.99
C GLY A 5 7.01 14.00 -1.96
N ILE A 6 6.47 14.69 -0.95
CA ILE A 6 5.58 14.09 0.05
C ILE A 6 4.22 13.76 -0.58
N VAL A 7 3.66 14.67 -1.39
CA VAL A 7 2.42 14.42 -2.13
C VAL A 7 2.54 13.21 -3.06
N ALA A 8 3.65 13.10 -3.79
CA ALA A 8 3.91 11.96 -4.68
C ALA A 8 3.98 10.63 -3.90
N ASN A 9 4.66 10.61 -2.75
CA ASN A 9 4.73 9.42 -1.91
C ASN A 9 3.35 9.05 -1.33
N ILE A 10 2.60 10.03 -0.83
CA ILE A 10 1.22 9.81 -0.36
C ILE A 10 0.34 9.24 -1.49
N ALA A 11 0.46 9.76 -2.70
CA ALA A 11 -0.29 9.27 -3.86
C ALA A 11 0.08 7.81 -4.19
N ALA A 12 1.36 7.45 -4.11
CA ALA A 12 1.82 6.08 -4.31
C ALA A 12 1.23 5.11 -3.26
N VAL A 13 1.24 5.49 -1.98
CA VAL A 13 0.64 4.67 -0.91
C VAL A 13 -0.88 4.50 -1.13
N LEU A 14 -1.57 5.56 -1.57
CA LEU A 14 -3.01 5.52 -1.87
C LEU A 14 -3.36 4.58 -3.02
N ASP A 15 -2.63 4.65 -4.13
CA ASP A 15 -2.82 3.77 -5.29
C ASP A 15 -2.63 2.29 -4.89
N LEU A 16 -1.55 2.01 -4.16
CA LEU A 16 -1.25 0.66 -3.73
C LEU A 16 -2.28 0.11 -2.74
N SER A 17 -2.74 0.98 -1.82
CA SER A 17 -3.83 0.66 -0.88
C SER A 17 -5.10 0.25 -1.62
N ALA A 18 -5.48 0.98 -2.67
CA ALA A 18 -6.65 0.65 -3.49
C ALA A 18 -6.50 -0.71 -4.18
N LYS A 19 -5.31 -1.02 -4.71
CA LYS A 19 -5.01 -2.33 -5.34
C LYS A 19 -5.09 -3.48 -4.33
N VAL A 20 -4.45 -3.34 -3.17
CA VAL A 20 -4.50 -4.35 -2.10
C VAL A 20 -5.93 -4.57 -1.63
N ALA A 21 -6.71 -3.51 -1.43
CA ALA A 21 -8.11 -3.62 -1.00
C ALA A 21 -8.98 -4.36 -2.04
N THR A 22 -8.72 -4.11 -3.33
CA THR A 22 -9.41 -4.79 -4.44
C THR A 22 -9.09 -6.27 -4.48
N LEU A 23 -7.80 -6.64 -4.40
CA LEU A 23 -7.37 -8.04 -4.34
C LEU A 23 -7.97 -8.73 -3.11
N CYS A 24 -7.90 -8.10 -1.94
CA CYS A 24 -8.55 -8.58 -0.73
C CYS A 24 -10.04 -8.82 -0.95
N PHE A 25 -10.76 -7.91 -1.62
CA PHE A 25 -12.18 -8.08 -1.87
C PHE A 25 -12.45 -9.33 -2.72
N GLN A 26 -11.70 -9.49 -3.81
CA GLN A 26 -11.81 -10.65 -4.70
C GLN A 26 -11.54 -11.97 -3.93
N TYR A 27 -10.46 -12.06 -3.16
CA TYR A 27 -10.15 -13.24 -2.35
C TYR A 27 -11.18 -13.49 -1.22
N SER A 28 -11.76 -12.44 -0.64
CA SER A 28 -12.77 -12.57 0.42
C SER A 28 -14.06 -13.26 -0.06
N THR A 29 -14.33 -13.22 -1.37
CA THR A 29 -15.50 -13.87 -1.97
C THR A 29 -15.30 -15.37 -2.20
N THR A 30 -14.05 -15.83 -2.26
CA THR A 30 -13.69 -17.22 -2.62
C THR A 30 -13.13 -18.03 -1.45
N VAL A 31 -12.59 -17.39 -0.40
CA VAL A 31 -11.96 -18.09 0.74
C VAL A 31 -12.66 -17.79 2.06
N ALA A 32 -13.57 -18.69 2.46
CA ALA A 32 -14.31 -18.57 3.73
C ALA A 32 -13.40 -18.58 4.98
N SER A 33 -12.31 -19.36 4.95
CA SER A 33 -11.38 -19.52 6.09
C SER A 33 -10.57 -18.27 6.43
N ALA A 34 -10.36 -17.35 5.48
CA ALA A 34 -9.54 -16.15 5.66
C ALA A 34 -10.37 -14.85 5.65
N ARG A 35 -11.69 -14.96 5.50
CA ARG A 35 -12.59 -13.80 5.30
C ARG A 35 -12.51 -12.78 6.44
N GLY A 36 -12.28 -13.22 7.67
CA GLY A 36 -12.11 -12.34 8.83
C GLY A 36 -10.84 -11.49 8.73
N ASP A 37 -9.70 -12.13 8.47
CA ASP A 37 -8.41 -11.45 8.34
C ASP A 37 -8.38 -10.52 7.12
N ILE A 38 -8.98 -10.95 6.01
CA ILE A 38 -9.12 -10.14 4.81
C ILE A 38 -9.95 -8.89 5.06
N LYS A 39 -11.08 -9.00 5.79
CA LYS A 39 -11.88 -7.84 6.18
C LYS A 39 -11.12 -6.89 7.12
N ARG A 40 -10.32 -7.42 8.04
CA ARG A 40 -9.45 -6.58 8.91
C ARG A 40 -8.44 -5.83 8.06
N LEU A 41 -7.76 -6.51 7.15
CA LEU A 41 -6.81 -5.89 6.23
C LEU A 41 -7.45 -4.79 5.38
N GLN A 42 -8.64 -5.02 4.82
CA GLN A 42 -9.40 -3.99 4.09
C GLN A 42 -9.71 -2.76 4.95
N SER A 43 -10.11 -2.96 6.20
CA SER A 43 -10.38 -1.87 7.15
C SER A 43 -9.12 -1.05 7.44
N HIS A 44 -8.00 -1.72 7.72
CA HIS A 44 -6.71 -1.06 7.96
C HIS A 44 -6.24 -0.25 6.75
N VAL A 45 -6.32 -0.83 5.55
CA VAL A 45 -5.93 -0.17 4.29
C VAL A 45 -6.84 1.03 3.98
N SER A 46 -8.14 0.91 4.26
CA SER A 46 -9.10 2.01 4.10
C SER A 46 -8.82 3.15 5.10
N GLY A 47 -8.55 2.82 6.36
CA GLY A 47 -8.19 3.80 7.39
C GLY A 47 -6.90 4.55 7.06
N LEU A 48 -5.88 3.82 6.58
CA LEU A 48 -4.64 4.40 6.08
C LEU A 48 -4.91 5.37 4.93
N ALA A 49 -5.73 4.98 3.94
CA ALA A 49 -6.07 5.84 2.82
C ALA A 49 -6.79 7.14 3.24
N VAL A 50 -7.67 7.08 4.25
CA VAL A 50 -8.33 8.27 4.82
C VAL A 50 -7.30 9.20 5.47
N ALA A 51 -6.43 8.67 6.33
CA ALA A 51 -5.40 9.45 7.00
C ALA A 51 -4.44 10.13 6.01
N LEU A 52 -4.04 9.40 4.97
CA LEU A 52 -3.18 9.90 3.90
C LEU A 52 -3.83 10.98 3.05
N ARG A 53 -5.13 10.84 2.74
CA ARG A 53 -5.87 11.87 2.01
C ARG A 53 -5.99 13.16 2.81
N ALA A 54 -6.21 13.06 4.12
CA ALA A 54 -6.18 14.21 5.03
C ALA A 54 -4.78 14.84 5.07
N GLY A 55 -3.72 14.02 5.13
CA GLY A 55 -2.33 14.48 5.04
C GLY A 55 -2.03 15.22 3.74
N LYS A 56 -2.50 14.70 2.60
CA LYS A 56 -2.35 15.35 1.28
C LYS A 56 -3.00 16.73 1.27
N GLN A 57 -4.23 16.86 1.77
CA GLN A 57 -4.94 18.14 1.85
C GLN A 57 -4.23 19.16 2.75
N LEU A 58 -3.61 18.71 3.84
CA LEU A 58 -2.82 19.58 4.72
C LEU A 58 -1.53 20.08 4.05
N VAL A 59 -0.93 19.28 3.17
CA VAL A 59 0.27 19.66 2.41
C VAL A 59 -0.06 20.59 1.24
N GLU A 60 -1.21 20.40 0.59
CA GLU A 60 -1.63 21.17 -0.60
C GLU A 60 -2.47 22.41 -0.26
N GLY A 61 -2.92 22.56 0.98
CA GLY A 61 -3.83 23.64 1.39
C GLY A 61 -3.17 25.04 1.46
N PRO A 62 -3.96 26.12 1.43
CA PRO A 62 -3.45 27.50 1.43
C PRO A 62 -2.69 27.89 2.70
N ASN A 63 -2.86 27.14 3.79
CA ASN A 63 -2.11 27.27 5.04
C ASN A 63 -1.05 26.16 5.20
N SER A 64 -0.55 25.60 4.08
CA SER A 64 0.48 24.57 4.05
C SER A 64 1.74 25.08 4.74
N ARG A 65 1.81 24.96 6.06
CA ARG A 65 3.08 24.99 6.77
C ARG A 65 3.84 23.78 6.24
N PRO A 66 5.07 23.93 5.73
CA PRO A 66 5.86 22.76 5.39
C PRO A 66 5.84 21.85 6.62
N LEU A 67 5.31 20.64 6.50
CA LEU A 67 5.31 19.67 7.59
C LEU A 67 6.78 19.48 7.98
N VAL A 68 7.23 20.19 9.02
CA VAL A 68 8.64 20.32 9.42
C VAL A 68 9.24 18.96 9.80
N ALA A 69 8.41 17.91 9.95
CA ALA A 69 8.81 16.50 10.04
C ALA A 69 9.10 15.83 8.67
N SER A 70 9.65 16.57 7.70
CA SER A 70 9.63 16.24 6.26
C SER A 70 10.48 15.04 5.81
N ARG A 71 11.34 14.47 6.68
CA ARG A 71 12.10 13.23 6.38
C ARG A 71 11.53 11.99 7.04
N GLU A 72 11.14 12.07 8.31
CA GLU A 72 10.61 10.93 9.05
C GLU A 72 9.27 10.50 8.48
N LEU A 73 8.37 11.46 8.19
CA LEU A 73 7.09 11.15 7.56
C LEU A 73 7.29 10.50 6.19
N ALA A 74 8.22 11.01 5.38
CA ALA A 74 8.55 10.42 4.09
C ALA A 74 9.10 8.99 4.23
N ALA A 75 9.99 8.73 5.19
CA ALA A 75 10.52 7.40 5.47
C ALA A 75 9.42 6.44 5.93
N SER A 76 8.53 6.86 6.83
CA SER A 76 7.39 6.05 7.27
C SER A 76 6.42 5.74 6.12
N LEU A 77 6.15 6.71 5.25
CA LEU A 77 5.32 6.51 4.05
C LEU A 77 5.98 5.54 3.06
N GLN A 78 7.30 5.61 2.89
CA GLN A 78 8.05 4.68 2.05
C GLN A 78 7.97 3.25 2.60
N VAL A 79 8.19 3.07 3.91
CA VAL A 79 8.03 1.77 4.58
C VAL A 79 6.61 1.24 4.41
N CYS A 80 5.60 2.10 4.54
CA CYS A 80 4.20 1.73 4.36
C CYS A 80 3.91 1.29 2.91
N THR A 81 4.48 1.99 1.92
CA THR A 81 4.43 1.61 0.50
C THR A 81 5.05 0.23 0.28
N ASP A 82 6.24 -0.01 0.85
CA ASP A 82 6.95 -1.28 0.69
C ASP A 82 6.19 -2.46 1.29
N GLU A 83 5.59 -2.28 2.48
CA GLU A 83 4.77 -3.30 3.12
C GLU A 83 3.48 -3.57 2.34
N LEU A 84 2.77 -2.52 1.89
CA LEU A 84 1.61 -2.69 1.03
C LEU A 84 1.98 -3.41 -0.28
N ARG A 85 3.18 -3.14 -0.83
CA ARG A 85 3.65 -3.77 -2.07
C ARG A 85 3.89 -5.25 -1.86
N ARG A 86 4.53 -5.61 -0.76
CA ARG A 86 4.70 -7.03 -0.38
C ARG A 86 3.37 -7.74 -0.22
N VAL A 87 2.38 -7.08 0.36
CA VAL A 87 1.03 -7.64 0.51
C VAL A 87 0.35 -7.77 -0.86
N HIS A 88 0.43 -6.75 -1.72
CA HIS A 88 -0.04 -6.78 -3.09
C HIS A 88 0.57 -7.96 -3.86
N ASP A 89 1.90 -8.08 -3.90
CA ASP A 89 2.60 -9.08 -4.71
C ASP A 89 2.32 -10.52 -4.24
N LYS A 90 2.02 -10.71 -2.94
CA LYS A 90 1.58 -12.01 -2.39
C LYS A 90 0.14 -12.35 -2.74
N LEU A 91 -0.72 -11.35 -2.87
CA LEU A 91 -2.14 -11.50 -3.17
C LEU A 91 -2.42 -11.45 -4.67
N ASP A 92 -1.52 -10.90 -5.49
CA ASP A 92 -1.71 -10.75 -6.92
C ASP A 92 -1.42 -12.09 -7.65
N PRO A 93 -2.42 -12.70 -8.30
CA PRO A 93 -2.26 -13.99 -8.98
C PRO A 93 -1.36 -13.92 -10.22
N GLY A 94 -1.06 -12.73 -10.75
CA GLY A 94 -0.15 -12.53 -11.89
C GLY A 94 1.32 -12.46 -11.50
N THR A 95 1.63 -11.83 -10.36
CA THR A 95 3.00 -11.59 -9.87
C THR A 95 3.56 -12.80 -9.11
N GLY A 96 2.69 -13.55 -8.41
CA GLY A 96 3.07 -14.80 -7.76
C GLY A 96 3.64 -15.84 -8.72
N ASN A 97 3.23 -15.81 -10.00
CA ASN A 97 3.72 -16.74 -11.02
C ASN A 97 5.17 -16.42 -11.45
N GLU A 98 5.60 -15.15 -11.52
CA GLU A 98 7.01 -14.83 -11.83
C GLU A 98 7.95 -15.21 -10.68
N ALA A 99 7.53 -14.97 -9.43
CA ALA A 99 8.28 -15.39 -8.25
C ALA A 99 8.32 -16.92 -8.12
N MET A 100 7.21 -17.61 -8.33
CA MET A 100 7.15 -19.08 -8.39
C MET A 100 7.96 -19.64 -9.57
N HIS A 101 7.96 -19.00 -10.74
CA HIS A 101 8.76 -19.41 -11.89
C HIS A 101 10.26 -19.27 -11.62
N ARG A 102 10.69 -18.18 -10.94
CA ARG A 102 12.07 -18.03 -10.47
C ARG A 102 12.47 -19.09 -9.45
N PHE A 103 11.60 -19.43 -8.50
CA PHE A 103 11.87 -20.48 -7.52
C PHE A 103 11.86 -21.89 -8.15
N GLY A 104 10.97 -22.15 -9.11
CA GLY A 104 10.90 -23.41 -9.87
C GLY A 104 12.11 -23.62 -10.77
N LEU A 105 12.61 -22.57 -11.42
CA LEU A 105 13.86 -22.62 -12.20
C LEU A 105 15.10 -22.81 -11.32
N ARG A 106 15.07 -22.37 -10.06
CA ARG A 106 16.18 -22.55 -9.11
C ARG A 106 16.19 -23.93 -8.44
N ALA A 107 15.06 -24.64 -8.45
CA ALA A 107 14.97 -26.03 -8.02
C ALA A 107 15.34 -27.05 -9.13
N LEU A 108 15.54 -26.57 -10.37
CA LEU A 108 15.99 -27.35 -11.52
C LEU A 108 17.49 -27.19 -11.83
N LYS A 109 18.29 -26.75 -10.85
CA LYS A 109 19.76 -26.78 -10.92
C LYS A 109 20.30 -27.57 -9.74
#